data_AF-A0A9D7KD13-F1
#
_entry.id   AF-A0A9D7KD13-F1
#
_cell.length_a   1.000
_cell.length_b   1.000
_cell.length_c   1.000
_cell.angle_alpha   90.00
_cell.angle_beta   90.00
_cell.angle_gamma   90.00
#
_symmetry.space_group_name_H-M   'P 1'
#
loop_
_entity.id
_entity.type
_entity.pdbx_description
1 polymer ?
#
loop_
_entity_poly.entity_id
_entity_poly.type
_entity_poly.pdbx_seq_one_letter_code
_entity_poly.pdbx_strand_id
1 'polypeptide(L)'
;MGRSVVSPIGDNALSFYKYTLLKTDIDDKGRIIYKIKVEPKSSGEPLFNGFLYIVGDTWNFYSTEVNISGKNLKVPLMDSIRFQQIYLPVSTGEWILFSQSMYFKGDIFGFAIGGNFTYIFQTIRSTKISQMFFPRKKISG
;
A
#
# COMPACT_ATOMS: atom_id res chain seq x y z
N MET A 1 -12.85 20.56 11.13
CA MET A 1 -13.28 19.18 10.77
C MET A 1 -12.40 18.70 9.62
N GLY A 2 -11.46 17.79 9.87
CA GLY A 2 -10.61 17.22 8.82
C GLY A 2 -11.43 16.22 8.00
N ARG A 3 -11.38 16.31 6.67
CA ARG A 3 -11.97 15.26 5.81
C ARG A 3 -11.04 14.05 5.85
N SER A 4 -11.57 12.88 6.22
CA SER A 4 -10.82 11.63 6.15
C SER A 4 -10.56 11.25 4.70
N VAL A 5 -9.35 10.77 4.41
CA VAL A 5 -9.00 10.22 3.10
C VAL A 5 -9.80 8.94 2.87
N VAL A 6 -10.43 8.79 1.71
CA VAL A 6 -11.18 7.57 1.37
C VAL A 6 -10.26 6.60 0.63
N SER A 7 -10.14 5.37 1.12
CA SER A 7 -9.33 4.34 0.46
C SER A 7 -9.95 3.89 -0.87
N PRO A 8 -9.16 3.66 -1.94
CA PRO A 8 -9.64 3.11 -3.21
C PRO A 8 -9.99 1.63 -3.13
N ILE A 9 -9.87 1.00 -1.96
CA ILE A 9 -10.20 -0.42 -1.72
C ILE A 9 -11.09 -0.59 -0.49
N GLY A 10 -11.68 0.49 0.03
CA GLY A 10 -12.64 0.43 1.14
C GLY A 10 -14.07 0.15 0.67
N ASP A 11 -14.96 -0.16 1.61
CA ASP A 11 -16.33 -0.64 1.34
C ASP A 11 -17.15 0.27 0.39
N ASN A 12 -16.97 1.59 0.47
CA ASN A 12 -17.70 2.56 -0.35
C ASN A 12 -16.87 3.12 -1.52
N ALA A 13 -15.74 2.49 -1.88
CA ALA A 13 -14.81 3.05 -2.86
C ALA A 13 -15.45 3.24 -4.25
N LEU A 14 -16.37 2.36 -4.66
CA LEU A 14 -17.08 2.48 -5.95
C LEU A 14 -17.89 3.78 -6.08
N SER A 15 -18.29 4.41 -4.98
CA SER A 15 -18.97 5.70 -5.01
C SER A 15 -18.03 6.85 -5.36
N PHE A 16 -16.76 6.75 -4.96
CA PHE A 16 -15.76 7.80 -5.09
C PHE A 16 -14.81 7.62 -6.28
N TYR A 17 -14.65 6.39 -6.77
CA TYR A 17 -13.63 6.03 -7.76
C TYR A 17 -14.20 5.38 -9.01
N LYS A 18 -13.56 5.65 -10.14
CA LYS A 18 -13.70 4.92 -11.39
C LYS A 18 -12.51 3.98 -11.53
N TYR A 19 -12.78 2.73 -11.90
CA TYR A 19 -11.78 1.70 -12.15
C TYR A 19 -11.77 1.37 -13.63
N THR A 20 -10.58 1.36 -14.24
CA THR A 20 -10.41 1.01 -15.65
C THR A 20 -9.31 -0.02 -15.79
N LEU A 21 -9.63 -1.21 -16.30
CA LEU A 21 -8.61 -2.20 -16.66
C LEU A 21 -7.81 -1.67 -17.86
N LEU A 22 -6.51 -1.44 -17.68
CA LEU A 22 -5.64 -0.90 -18.73
C LEU A 22 -4.89 -2.00 -19.47
N LYS A 23 -4.44 -3.02 -18.72
CA LYS A 23 -3.55 -4.05 -19.26
C LYS A 23 -3.68 -5.33 -18.45
N THR A 24 -3.43 -6.44 -19.12
CA THR A 24 -3.22 -7.75 -18.53
C THR A 24 -1.81 -8.19 -18.90
N ASP A 25 -1.00 -8.48 -17.89
CA ASP A 25 0.38 -8.94 -18.03
C ASP A 25 0.56 -10.32 -17.42
N ILE A 26 1.69 -10.98 -17.72
CA ILE A 26 2.09 -12.22 -17.09
C ILE A 26 3.43 -11.97 -16.39
N ASP A 27 3.54 -12.36 -15.13
CA ASP A 27 4.79 -12.21 -14.38
C ASP A 27 5.79 -13.35 -14.64
N ASP A 28 6.94 -13.26 -13.98
CA ASP A 28 8.03 -14.25 -14.07
C ASP A 28 7.64 -15.66 -13.63
N LYS A 29 6.55 -15.80 -12.85
CA LYS A 29 6.02 -17.07 -12.34
C LYS A 29 4.80 -17.56 -13.12
N GLY A 30 4.45 -16.90 -14.23
CA GLY A 30 3.32 -17.27 -15.08
C GLY A 30 1.95 -16.81 -14.55
N ARG A 31 1.91 -15.93 -13.54
CA ARG A 31 0.65 -15.41 -12.98
C ARG A 31 0.12 -14.27 -13.83
N ILE A 32 -1.19 -14.25 -14.04
CA ILE A 32 -1.87 -13.16 -14.73
C ILE A 32 -1.97 -11.97 -13.77
N ILE A 33 -1.50 -10.80 -14.20
CA ILE A 33 -1.57 -9.55 -13.43
C ILE A 33 -2.41 -8.51 -14.17
N TYR A 34 -3.49 -8.06 -13.54
CA TYR A 34 -4.33 -6.97 -14.04
C TYR A 34 -3.79 -5.62 -13.56
N LYS A 35 -3.49 -4.72 -14.51
CA LYS A 35 -3.21 -3.31 -14.21
C LYS A 35 -4.51 -2.51 -14.30
N ILE A 36 -5.00 -2.07 -13.15
CA ILE A 36 -6.25 -1.32 -13.02
C ILE A 36 -5.92 0.12 -12.65
N LYS A 37 -6.36 1.08 -13.47
CA LYS A 37 -6.31 2.50 -13.14
C LYS A 37 -7.42 2.85 -12.18
N VAL A 38 -7.09 3.63 -11.15
CA VAL A 38 -8.05 4.20 -10.19
C VAL A 38 -8.04 5.71 -10.34
N GLU A 39 -9.22 6.27 -10.57
CA GLU A 39 -9.40 7.71 -10.75
C GLU A 39 -10.54 8.23 -9.87
N PRO A 40 -10.34 9.37 -9.18
CA PRO A 40 -11.40 9.96 -8.38
C PRO A 40 -12.49 10.51 -9.30
N LYS A 41 -13.76 10.34 -8.91
CA LYS A 41 -14.91 10.94 -9.61
C LYS A 41 -15.09 12.42 -9.30
N SER A 42 -14.52 12.89 -8.19
CA SER A 42 -14.56 14.29 -7.74
C SER A 42 -13.14 14.81 -7.48
N SER A 43 -12.85 16.03 -7.93
CA SER A 43 -11.52 16.63 -7.80
C SER A 43 -11.28 17.35 -6.47
N GLY A 44 -12.33 17.66 -5.70
CA GLY A 44 -12.26 18.47 -4.47
C GLY A 44 -12.17 17.67 -3.16
N GLU A 45 -12.21 16.35 -3.24
CA GLU A 45 -12.20 15.44 -2.09
C GLU A 45 -10.81 14.80 -1.89
N PRO A 46 -10.44 14.41 -0.65
CA PRO A 46 -9.18 13.73 -0.35
C PRO A 46 -9.22 12.29 -0.86
N LEU A 47 -9.07 12.14 -2.17
CA LEU A 47 -9.15 10.88 -2.91
C LEU A 47 -7.84 10.59 -3.63
N PHE A 48 -7.54 9.31 -3.77
CA PHE A 48 -6.36 8.81 -4.47
C PHE A 48 -6.55 8.75 -5.99
N ASN A 49 -5.44 8.76 -6.73
CA ASN A 49 -5.37 8.32 -8.12
C ASN A 49 -4.17 7.41 -8.30
N GLY A 50 -4.17 6.56 -9.32
CA GLY A 50 -3.02 5.75 -9.66
C GLY A 50 -3.40 4.38 -10.18
N PHE A 51 -2.69 3.35 -9.73
CA PHE A 51 -2.77 2.00 -10.26
C PHE A 51 -2.82 0.94 -9.15
N LEU A 52 -3.66 -0.06 -9.36
CA LEU A 52 -3.68 -1.31 -8.61
C LEU A 52 -3.21 -2.42 -9.55
N TYR A 53 -2.35 -3.30 -9.04
CA TYR A 53 -1.91 -4.50 -9.74
C TYR A 53 -2.47 -5.70 -8.99
N ILE A 54 -3.31 -6.50 -9.65
CA ILE A 54 -4.08 -7.59 -9.02
C ILE A 54 -3.78 -8.91 -9.71
N VAL A 55 -3.55 -9.96 -8.95
CA VAL A 55 -3.37 -11.33 -9.45
C VAL A 55 -4.72 -11.89 -9.89
N GLY A 56 -4.83 -12.34 -11.15
CA GLY A 56 -6.14 -12.59 -11.76
C GLY A 56 -6.91 -13.80 -11.19
N ASP A 57 -6.18 -14.82 -10.77
CA ASP A 57 -6.71 -16.09 -10.26
C ASP A 57 -7.07 -16.01 -8.76
N THR A 58 -6.42 -15.13 -8.01
CA THR A 58 -6.62 -15.04 -6.54
C THR A 58 -7.19 -13.70 -6.07
N TRP A 59 -7.27 -12.70 -6.95
CA TRP A 59 -7.68 -11.33 -6.65
C TRP A 59 -6.85 -10.63 -5.56
N ASN A 60 -5.71 -11.20 -5.21
CA ASN A 60 -4.77 -10.59 -4.28
C ASN A 60 -4.04 -9.41 -4.92
N PHE A 61 -3.69 -8.41 -4.11
CA PHE A 61 -2.79 -7.36 -4.55
C PHE A 61 -1.42 -7.94 -4.86
N TYR A 62 -0.90 -7.63 -6.04
CA TYR A 62 0.49 -7.81 -6.42
C TYR A 62 1.30 -6.58 -5.98
N SER A 63 0.81 -5.40 -6.33
CA SER A 63 1.35 -4.12 -5.89
C SER A 63 0.29 -3.02 -6.03
N THR A 64 0.53 -1.87 -5.40
CA THR A 64 -0.29 -0.68 -5.58
C THR A 64 0.60 0.55 -5.72
N GLU A 65 0.22 1.46 -6.60
CA GLU A 65 0.88 2.75 -6.78
C GLU A 65 -0.20 3.84 -6.75
N VAL A 66 -0.38 4.47 -5.61
CA VAL A 66 -1.44 5.47 -5.42
C VAL A 66 -0.85 6.81 -5.00
N ASN A 67 -1.49 7.88 -5.41
CA ASN A 67 -1.05 9.24 -5.22
C ASN A 67 -2.23 10.11 -4.77
N ILE A 68 -1.96 11.02 -3.85
CA ILE A 68 -2.92 12.03 -3.42
C ILE A 68 -2.23 13.39 -3.42
N SER A 69 -2.92 14.43 -3.90
CA SER A 69 -2.37 15.78 -3.90
C SER A 69 -2.54 16.43 -2.52
N GLY A 70 -1.60 17.28 -2.13
CA GLY A 70 -1.75 18.06 -0.90
C GLY A 70 -2.85 19.11 -1.00
N LYS A 71 -3.20 19.57 -2.22
CA LYS A 71 -4.42 20.37 -2.47
C LYS A 71 -5.68 19.64 -2.00
N ASN A 72 -5.81 18.36 -2.34
CA ASN A 72 -6.96 17.55 -1.94
C ASN A 72 -6.97 17.26 -0.42
N LEU A 73 -5.78 17.22 0.20
CA LEU A 73 -5.61 17.10 1.65
C LEU A 73 -5.73 18.43 2.41
N LYS A 74 -5.77 19.58 1.71
CA LYS A 74 -5.68 20.92 2.30
C LYS A 74 -4.42 21.11 3.17
N VAL A 75 -3.28 20.59 2.71
CA VAL A 75 -1.97 20.78 3.33
C VAL A 75 -1.19 21.78 2.47
N PRO A 76 -1.13 23.07 2.83
CA PRO A 76 -0.67 24.14 1.92
C PRO A 76 0.78 24.02 1.42
N LEU A 77 1.65 23.31 2.15
CA LEU A 77 3.07 23.13 1.82
C LEU A 77 3.38 21.77 1.17
N MET A 78 2.34 20.99 0.86
CA MET A 78 2.48 19.66 0.27
C MET A 78 1.89 19.66 -1.13
N ASP A 79 2.64 19.18 -2.11
CA ASP A 79 2.16 19.02 -3.48
C ASP A 79 1.49 17.66 -3.64
N SER A 80 2.19 16.60 -3.22
CA SER A 80 1.71 15.24 -3.38
C SER A 80 2.38 14.26 -2.43
N ILE A 81 1.62 13.21 -2.11
CA ILE A 81 2.13 12.01 -1.43
C ILE A 81 1.79 10.82 -2.31
N ARG A 82 2.82 10.05 -2.67
CA ARG A 82 2.70 8.79 -3.41
C ARG A 82 3.07 7.62 -2.51
N PHE A 83 2.27 6.58 -2.54
CA PHE A 83 2.51 5.30 -1.91
C PHE A 83 2.76 4.25 -2.99
N GLN A 84 3.85 3.51 -2.85
CA GLN A 84 4.12 2.29 -3.61
C GLN A 84 4.21 1.13 -2.63
N GLN A 85 3.35 0.13 -2.80
CA GLN A 85 3.30 -1.05 -1.95
C GLN A 85 3.54 -2.29 -2.80
N ILE A 86 4.36 -3.21 -2.29
CA ILE A 86 4.65 -4.51 -2.91
C ILE A 86 4.17 -5.59 -1.96
N TYR A 87 3.43 -6.55 -2.49
CA TYR A 87 2.91 -7.68 -1.76
C TYR A 87 3.59 -8.96 -2.25
N LEU A 88 3.82 -9.90 -1.33
CA LEU A 88 4.40 -11.20 -1.66
C LEU A 88 3.51 -12.33 -1.14
N PRO A 89 3.36 -13.42 -1.91
CA PRO A 89 2.68 -14.61 -1.42
C PRO A 89 3.54 -15.28 -0.34
N VAL A 90 2.89 -15.73 0.72
CA VAL A 90 3.49 -16.62 1.72
C VAL A 90 3.01 -18.06 1.51
N SER A 91 3.65 -19.02 2.18
CA SER A 91 3.34 -20.45 2.02
C SER A 91 1.89 -20.84 2.36
N THR A 92 1.15 -19.99 3.08
CA THR A 92 -0.27 -20.17 3.39
C THR A 92 -1.20 -19.77 2.23
N GLY A 93 -0.66 -19.24 1.12
CA GLY A 93 -1.43 -18.72 -0.01
C GLY A 93 -1.89 -17.27 0.14
N GLU A 94 -1.75 -16.70 1.33
CA GLU A 94 -2.01 -15.29 1.62
C GLU A 94 -0.94 -14.39 1.00
N TRP A 95 -1.31 -13.14 0.69
CA TRP A 95 -0.38 -12.11 0.24
C TRP A 95 -0.20 -11.07 1.32
N ILE A 96 1.03 -10.86 1.73
CA ILE A 96 1.38 -9.90 2.79
C ILE A 96 2.07 -8.69 2.20
N LEU A 97 1.85 -7.52 2.80
CA LEU A 97 2.59 -6.31 2.48
C LEU A 97 4.07 -6.55 2.84
N PHE A 98 4.94 -6.55 1.83
CA PHE A 98 6.37 -6.79 1.98
C PHE A 98 7.16 -5.48 2.07
N SER A 99 6.83 -4.51 1.21
CA SER A 99 7.50 -3.22 1.18
C SER A 99 6.49 -2.11 0.93
N GLN A 100 6.70 -0.98 1.60
CA GLN A 100 5.96 0.24 1.38
C GLN A 100 6.93 1.41 1.27
N SER A 101 6.93 2.08 0.12
CA SER A 101 7.63 3.33 -0.11
C SER A 101 6.65 4.48 -0.17
N MET A 102 6.88 5.50 0.64
CA MET A 102 6.19 6.77 0.61
C MET A 102 7.10 7.82 0.01
N TYR A 103 6.62 8.54 -0.99
CA TYR A 103 7.31 9.66 -1.62
C TYR A 103 6.48 10.91 -1.37
N PHE A 104 7.10 11.98 -0.88
CA PHE A 104 6.44 13.25 -0.71
C PHE A 104 7.15 14.33 -1.52
N LYS A 105 6.36 15.28 -2.01
CA LYS A 105 6.83 16.50 -2.65
C LYS A 105 6.07 17.67 -2.08
N GLY A 106 6.75 18.79 -1.89
CA GLY A 106 6.16 20.04 -1.42
C GLY A 106 6.92 21.24 -1.93
N ASP A 107 6.31 22.40 -1.75
CA ASP A 107 6.90 23.70 -2.04
C ASP A 107 6.90 24.53 -0.76
N ILE A 108 8.07 25.03 -0.39
CA ILE A 108 8.22 25.97 0.71
C ILE A 108 8.88 27.23 0.15
N PHE A 109 8.11 28.32 0.07
CA PHE A 109 8.58 29.63 -0.41
C PHE A 109 9.22 29.60 -1.82
N GLY A 110 8.71 28.77 -2.73
CA GLY A 110 9.23 28.62 -4.10
C GLY A 110 10.39 27.63 -4.21
N PHE A 111 10.79 26.97 -3.11
CA PHE A 111 11.78 25.90 -3.12
C PHE A 111 11.08 24.54 -3.10
N ALA A 112 11.35 23.73 -4.12
CA ALA A 112 10.88 22.35 -4.18
C ALA A 112 11.62 21.48 -3.16
N ILE A 113 10.86 20.85 -2.26
CA ILE A 113 11.33 19.86 -1.31
C ILE A 113 10.74 18.50 -1.63
N GLY A 114 11.48 17.44 -1.35
CA GLY A 114 10.98 16.09 -1.51
C GLY A 114 11.84 15.07 -0.79
N GLY A 115 11.25 13.91 -0.56
CA GLY A 115 11.94 12.79 0.08
C GLY A 115 11.14 11.52 -0.05
N ASN A 116 11.77 10.42 0.35
CA ASN A 116 11.12 9.12 0.41
C ASN A 116 11.41 8.41 1.73
N PHE A 117 10.45 7.60 2.15
CA PHE A 117 10.60 6.70 3.28
C PHE A 117 10.17 5.31 2.83
N THR A 118 11.03 4.32 3.02
CA THR A 118 10.74 2.93 2.67
C THR A 118 10.73 2.08 3.94
N TYR A 119 9.65 1.33 4.12
CA TYR A 119 9.51 0.37 5.19
C TYR A 119 9.44 -1.05 4.61
N ILE A 120 10.27 -1.95 5.14
CA ILE A 120 10.31 -3.36 4.74
C ILE A 120 9.76 -4.20 5.90
N PHE A 121 8.71 -4.96 5.64
CA PHE A 121 8.10 -5.87 6.60
C PHE A 121 8.82 -7.22 6.52
N GLN A 122 9.49 -7.61 7.61
CA GLN A 122 10.01 -8.96 7.77
C GLN A 122 9.02 -9.79 8.59
N THR A 123 8.42 -10.81 7.97
CA THR A 123 7.67 -11.82 8.72
C THR A 123 8.65 -12.80 9.33
N ILE A 124 9.09 -12.55 10.57
CA ILE A 124 9.84 -13.53 11.34
C ILE A 124 8.82 -14.54 11.87
N ARG A 125 8.68 -15.69 11.22
CA ARG A 125 8.03 -16.84 11.86
C ARG A 125 8.94 -17.26 13.02
N SER A 126 8.52 -16.99 14.26
CA SER A 126 9.22 -17.45 15.45
C SER A 126 9.17 -18.98 15.52
N THR A 127 10.01 -19.67 14.76
CA THR A 127 10.22 -21.10 14.92
C THR A 127 11.08 -21.28 16.17
N LYS A 128 10.42 -21.48 17.32
CA LYS A 128 10.99 -21.83 18.64
C LYS A 128 12.07 -20.89 19.21
N ILE A 129 11.67 -19.69 19.63
CA ILE A 129 12.44 -18.93 20.64
C ILE A 129 12.00 -19.31 22.08
N SER A 130 10.85 -19.97 22.25
CA SER A 130 10.29 -20.33 23.57
C SER A 130 11.10 -21.37 24.36
N GLN A 131 12.02 -22.12 23.72
CA GLN A 131 12.80 -23.15 24.41
C GLN A 131 14.18 -22.67 24.89
N MET A 132 14.64 -21.49 24.48
CA MET A 132 15.96 -20.96 24.86
C MET A 132 15.90 -20.02 26.08
N PHE A 133 14.75 -19.37 26.33
CA PHE A 133 14.59 -18.36 27.39
C PHE A 133 13.92 -18.86 28.67
N PHE A 134 13.37 -20.07 28.70
CA PHE A 134 12.80 -20.66 29.91
C PHE A 134 13.33 -22.09 30.13
N PRO A 135 14.56 -22.26 30.63
CA PRO A 135 14.93 -23.55 31.21
C PRO A 135 13.97 -23.80 32.37
N ARG A 136 13.13 -24.84 32.26
CA ARG A 136 12.29 -25.32 33.37
C ARG A 136 13.21 -25.75 34.51
N LYS A 137 13.52 -24.86 35.44
CA LYS A 137 14.07 -25.24 36.73
C LYS A 137 12.91 -25.85 37.52
N LYS A 138 12.81 -27.19 37.52
CA LYS A 138 12.01 -27.89 38.52
C LYS A 138 12.63 -27.57 39.87
N ILE A 139 11.92 -26.82 40.70
CA ILE A 139 12.23 -26.72 42.13
C ILE A 139 11.39 -27.82 42.77
N SER A 140 12.04 -28.92 43.17
CA SER A 140 11.48 -29.88 44.11
C SER A 140 11.65 -29.31 45.51
N GLY A 141 10.55 -29.15 46.22
CA GLY A 141 10.46 -28.95 47.66
C GLY A 141 9.23 -29.67 48.15
#